data_AF-A0A0F9TW84-F1
#
_entry.id   AF-A0A0F9TW84-F1
#
_cell.length_a   1.000
_cell.length_b   1.000
_cell.length_c   1.000
_cell.angle_alpha   90.00
_cell.angle_beta   90.00
_cell.angle_gamma   90.00
#
_symmetry.space_group_name_H-M   'P 1'
#
loop_
_entity.id
_entity.type
_entity.pdbx_description
1 polymer ?
#
loop_
_entity_poly.entity_id
_entity_poly.type
_entity_poly.pdbx_seq_one_letter_code
_entity_poly.pdbx_strand_id
1 'polypeptide(L)'
;MVKKGKFKLLSYVIEDYLIYYKSQGKYEKYVAFAILELKSFNPLISILIEFSKKNLIHYFAFQLETFEKNKKFLILNFQDSKREQIVKIFNIVKQRLIESDNQIQFLNKKLLKTKFISPNLVDIDSEVSIINKAESILITNDKDVKLLDFFKINLELVKNRNAFIYNFLTLVNNFKRSGYLIFNFKIGLDNDIKTSIYFVEVREKNERNSKILKKINKFFNFDLLERKNVETKDLFKFLWRLGISNEKFPLENFKILFNNKDQNITKDFLNYINKFEENLLHNETNYLRLSSNLFFIEQQFLFLILRKLDSDYIHKILEKYFPKYIIYITIFQENDYEQLLNIKTINQIENIKILHPNEILDLNSKVFKAIEI
;
A
#
# COMPACT_ATOMS: atom_id res chain seq x y z
N MET A 1 -24.22 30.78 -27.44
CA MET A 1 -24.01 30.15 -26.11
C MET A 1 -24.06 28.64 -26.26
N VAL A 2 -22.92 27.96 -26.14
CA VAL A 2 -22.83 26.50 -26.33
C VAL A 2 -23.49 25.81 -25.13
N LYS A 3 -24.55 25.02 -25.39
CA LYS A 3 -25.18 24.15 -24.37
C LYS A 3 -24.09 23.24 -23.79
N LYS A 4 -23.77 23.41 -22.51
CA LYS A 4 -22.91 22.49 -21.75
C LYS A 4 -23.53 21.10 -21.87
N GLY A 5 -22.86 20.20 -22.60
CA GLY A 5 -23.32 18.83 -22.77
C GLY A 5 -23.44 18.15 -21.41
N LYS A 6 -24.65 17.72 -21.05
CA LYS A 6 -24.89 16.78 -19.94
C LYS A 6 -24.23 15.45 -20.33
N PHE A 7 -23.00 15.20 -19.85
CA PHE A 7 -22.39 13.88 -19.99
C PHE A 7 -23.19 12.89 -19.14
N LYS A 8 -23.99 12.01 -19.77
CA LYS A 8 -24.46 10.78 -19.10
C LYS A 8 -23.25 9.89 -18.91
N LEU A 9 -22.54 10.09 -17.82
CA LEU A 9 -21.24 9.49 -17.53
C LEU A 9 -21.26 7.95 -17.47
N LEU A 10 -22.44 7.32 -17.48
CA LEU A 10 -22.66 6.00 -16.92
C LEU A 10 -23.86 5.28 -17.56
N SER A 11 -23.72 4.81 -18.81
CA SER A 11 -24.59 3.73 -19.32
C SER A 11 -24.01 2.38 -18.90
N TYR A 12 -24.25 2.00 -17.64
CA TYR A 12 -23.86 0.69 -17.11
C TYR A 12 -25.07 -0.14 -16.68
N VAL A 13 -24.88 -1.45 -16.64
CA VAL A 13 -25.87 -2.41 -16.13
C VAL A 13 -25.19 -3.25 -15.05
N ILE A 14 -25.86 -3.47 -13.92
CA ILE A 14 -25.34 -4.32 -12.85
C ILE A 14 -26.18 -5.58 -12.75
N GLU A 15 -25.49 -6.71 -12.83
CA GLU A 15 -26.08 -8.04 -12.78
C GLU A 15 -25.23 -8.90 -11.86
N ASP A 16 -25.86 -9.43 -10.82
CA ASP A 16 -25.22 -10.23 -9.78
C ASP A 16 -23.97 -9.57 -9.17
N TYR A 17 -22.80 -9.98 -9.66
CA TYR A 17 -21.47 -9.58 -9.20
C TYR A 17 -20.68 -8.79 -10.25
N LEU A 18 -21.32 -8.41 -11.36
CA LEU A 18 -20.68 -7.75 -12.50
C LEU A 18 -21.35 -6.41 -12.83
N ILE A 19 -20.51 -5.41 -13.15
CA ILE A 19 -20.92 -4.15 -13.76
C ILE A 19 -20.48 -4.14 -15.21
N TYR A 20 -21.44 -4.00 -16.13
CA TYR A 20 -21.22 -3.99 -17.57
C TYR A 20 -21.25 -2.59 -18.16
N TYR A 21 -20.37 -2.36 -19.13
CA TYR A 21 -20.32 -1.20 -20.02
C TYR A 21 -20.28 -1.71 -21.47
N LYS A 22 -21.06 -1.12 -22.37
CA LYS A 22 -20.90 -1.35 -23.81
C LYS A 22 -19.89 -0.33 -24.35
N SER A 23 -18.77 -0.80 -24.91
CA SER A 23 -17.85 0.07 -25.63
C SER A 23 -18.50 0.54 -26.93
N GLN A 24 -18.53 1.86 -27.18
CA GLN A 24 -19.03 2.45 -28.43
C GLN A 24 -17.95 2.54 -29.54
N GLY A 25 -16.81 1.83 -29.38
CA GLY A 25 -15.70 1.86 -30.35
C GLY A 25 -15.85 0.87 -31.51
N LYS A 26 -14.92 0.94 -32.48
CA LYS A 26 -14.88 0.13 -33.72
C LYS A 26 -14.95 -1.40 -33.55
N TYR A 27 -14.74 -1.92 -32.35
CA TYR A 27 -14.66 -3.37 -32.08
C TYR A 27 -15.79 -3.91 -31.19
N GLU A 28 -16.86 -3.14 -30.95
CA GLU A 28 -18.03 -3.48 -30.09
C GLU A 28 -17.75 -4.59 -29.05
N LYS A 29 -17.08 -4.21 -27.96
CA LYS A 29 -16.79 -5.13 -26.85
C LYS A 29 -17.67 -4.81 -25.64
N TYR A 30 -18.12 -5.85 -24.97
CA TYR A 30 -18.58 -5.77 -23.61
C TYR A 30 -17.38 -5.65 -22.68
N VAL A 31 -17.45 -4.70 -21.76
CA VAL A 31 -16.46 -4.52 -20.69
C VAL A 31 -17.18 -4.75 -19.38
N ALA A 32 -16.71 -5.68 -18.56
CA ALA A 32 -17.31 -5.97 -17.27
C ALA A 32 -16.30 -5.86 -16.14
N PHE A 33 -16.81 -5.56 -14.96
CA PHE A 33 -16.02 -5.40 -13.75
C PHE A 33 -16.60 -6.20 -12.60
N ALA A 34 -15.75 -6.95 -11.90
CA ALA A 34 -16.05 -7.49 -10.59
C ALA A 34 -15.22 -6.74 -9.54
N ILE A 35 -15.80 -6.51 -8.36
CA ILE A 35 -15.07 -6.02 -7.19
C ILE A 35 -15.16 -7.07 -6.11
N LEU A 36 -14.04 -7.34 -5.47
CA LEU A 36 -13.95 -8.18 -4.29
C LEU A 36 -13.19 -7.48 -3.16
N GLU A 37 -13.66 -7.69 -1.94
CA GLU A 37 -13.07 -7.16 -0.71
C GLU A 37 -12.08 -8.18 -0.14
N LEU A 38 -10.91 -7.69 0.27
CA LEU A 38 -9.80 -8.48 0.78
C LEU A 38 -9.32 -7.92 2.12
N LYS A 39 -8.95 -8.83 3.03
CA LYS A 39 -8.25 -8.49 4.28
C LYS A 39 -6.73 -8.40 4.07
N SER A 40 -6.17 -9.29 3.25
CA SER A 40 -4.75 -9.34 2.90
C SER A 40 -4.54 -9.21 1.39
N PHE A 41 -3.32 -8.88 0.97
CA PHE A 41 -2.96 -8.82 -0.45
C PHE A 41 -2.69 -10.20 -1.07
N ASN A 42 -2.75 -11.26 -0.26
CA ASN A 42 -1.79 -12.34 -0.39
C ASN A 42 -2.39 -13.63 0.17
N PRO A 43 -2.93 -14.47 -0.71
CA PRO A 43 -2.12 -15.22 -1.69
C PRO A 43 -2.48 -15.00 -3.18
N LEU A 44 -3.28 -13.98 -3.51
CA LEU A 44 -3.93 -13.93 -4.83
C LEU A 44 -3.05 -13.52 -6.01
N ILE A 45 -1.91 -12.85 -5.78
CA ILE A 45 -1.18 -12.21 -6.88
C ILE A 45 -0.77 -13.21 -7.96
N SER A 46 -0.26 -14.39 -7.58
CA SER A 46 0.16 -15.43 -8.52
C SER A 46 -0.99 -15.95 -9.37
N ILE A 47 -2.17 -16.09 -8.76
CA ILE A 47 -3.40 -16.52 -9.46
C ILE A 47 -3.85 -15.43 -10.45
N LEU A 48 -3.81 -14.16 -10.04
CA LEU A 48 -4.18 -13.03 -10.90
C LEU A 48 -3.21 -12.84 -12.09
N ILE A 49 -1.92 -13.06 -11.86
CA ILE A 49 -0.90 -13.10 -12.92
C ILE A 49 -1.24 -14.21 -13.92
N GLU A 50 -1.56 -15.41 -13.44
CA GLU A 50 -1.91 -16.53 -14.31
C GLU A 50 -3.18 -16.24 -15.11
N PHE A 51 -4.22 -15.69 -14.48
CA PHE A 51 -5.45 -15.28 -15.17
C PHE A 51 -5.19 -14.25 -16.25
N SER A 52 -4.33 -13.27 -15.96
CA SER A 52 -3.95 -12.25 -16.94
C SER A 52 -3.25 -12.92 -18.13
N LYS A 53 -2.28 -13.80 -17.88
CA LYS A 53 -1.50 -14.49 -18.94
C LYS A 53 -2.36 -15.41 -19.79
N LYS A 54 -3.40 -16.00 -19.20
CA LYS A 54 -4.41 -16.82 -19.89
C LYS A 54 -5.53 -15.99 -20.54
N ASN A 55 -5.43 -14.66 -20.52
CA ASN A 55 -6.47 -13.72 -21.00
C ASN A 55 -7.86 -13.92 -20.36
N LEU A 56 -7.92 -14.51 -19.17
CA LEU A 56 -9.15 -14.64 -18.39
C LEU A 56 -9.54 -13.32 -17.72
N ILE A 57 -8.55 -12.46 -17.44
CA ILE A 57 -8.78 -11.06 -17.06
C ILE A 57 -7.92 -10.16 -17.94
N HIS A 58 -8.45 -9.02 -18.35
CA HIS A 58 -7.69 -8.07 -19.18
C HIS A 58 -6.75 -7.21 -18.34
N TYR A 59 -7.17 -6.87 -17.12
CA TYR A 59 -6.33 -6.27 -16.09
C TYR A 59 -6.98 -6.47 -14.72
N PHE A 60 -6.19 -6.21 -13.67
CA PHE A 60 -6.70 -6.09 -12.32
C PHE A 60 -6.13 -4.87 -11.62
N ALA A 61 -6.84 -4.34 -10.63
CA ALA A 61 -6.37 -3.20 -9.87
C ALA A 61 -6.66 -3.36 -8.37
N PHE A 62 -5.67 -3.04 -7.54
CA PHE A 62 -5.88 -2.91 -6.11
C PHE A 62 -6.14 -1.45 -5.74
N GLN A 63 -7.18 -1.22 -4.95
CA GLN A 63 -7.53 0.07 -4.38
C GLN A 63 -7.39 -0.01 -2.86
N LEU A 64 -6.55 0.86 -2.31
CA LEU A 64 -6.34 1.05 -0.88
C LEU A 64 -6.96 2.37 -0.44
N GLU A 65 -7.85 2.31 0.55
CA GLU A 65 -8.45 3.50 1.15
C GLU A 65 -7.53 4.06 2.25
N THR A 66 -7.43 5.38 2.37
CA THR A 66 -6.56 6.02 3.38
C THR A 66 -7.08 5.85 4.81
N PHE A 67 -8.41 5.83 5.00
CA PHE A 67 -9.06 5.73 6.31
C PHE A 67 -9.43 4.29 6.68
N GLU A 68 -9.91 3.48 5.73
CA GLU A 68 -10.22 2.05 5.97
C GLU A 68 -8.99 1.16 5.68
N LYS A 69 -7.88 1.34 6.42
CA LYS A 69 -6.59 0.64 6.16
C LYS A 69 -6.70 -0.90 6.06
N ASN A 70 -7.71 -1.47 6.72
CA ASN A 70 -7.93 -2.93 6.77
C ASN A 70 -8.76 -3.46 5.59
N LYS A 71 -9.42 -2.59 4.83
CA LYS A 71 -10.23 -2.99 3.67
C LYS A 71 -9.49 -2.66 2.38
N LYS A 72 -9.28 -3.69 1.58
CA LYS A 72 -8.60 -3.59 0.29
C LYS A 72 -9.58 -4.06 -0.77
N PHE A 73 -9.73 -3.30 -1.84
CA PHE A 73 -10.60 -3.71 -2.94
C PHE A 73 -9.74 -4.16 -4.11
N LEU A 74 -10.05 -5.34 -4.64
CA LEU A 74 -9.51 -5.80 -5.91
C LEU A 74 -10.61 -5.67 -6.97
N ILE A 75 -10.27 -4.96 -8.04
CA ILE A 75 -11.10 -4.79 -9.22
C ILE A 75 -10.55 -5.72 -10.31
N LEU A 76 -11.41 -6.56 -10.88
CA LEU A 76 -11.10 -7.41 -12.02
C LEU A 76 -11.81 -6.89 -13.26
N ASN A 77 -11.10 -6.80 -14.38
CA ASN A 77 -11.68 -6.39 -15.66
C ASN A 77 -11.75 -7.57 -16.63
N PHE A 78 -12.94 -7.75 -17.21
CA PHE A 78 -13.24 -8.74 -18.23
C PHE A 78 -13.65 -8.02 -19.50
N GLN A 79 -13.20 -8.51 -20.66
CA GLN A 79 -13.56 -7.96 -21.96
C GLN A 79 -13.80 -9.08 -22.95
N ASP A 80 -14.94 -9.03 -23.63
CA ASP A 80 -15.25 -9.95 -24.72
C ASP A 80 -16.24 -9.31 -25.70
N SER A 81 -16.30 -9.86 -26.90
CA SER A 81 -17.37 -9.60 -27.88
C SER A 81 -18.74 -10.09 -27.44
N LYS A 82 -18.80 -11.13 -26.59
CA LYS A 82 -20.04 -11.77 -26.13
C LYS A 82 -20.17 -11.71 -24.60
N ARG A 83 -21.32 -11.25 -24.12
CA ARG A 83 -21.59 -11.13 -22.68
C ARG A 83 -21.60 -12.49 -21.98
N GLU A 84 -22.10 -13.55 -22.63
CA GLU A 84 -22.15 -14.90 -22.07
C GLU A 84 -20.74 -15.45 -21.80
N GLN A 85 -19.78 -15.07 -22.65
CA GLN A 85 -18.39 -15.48 -22.48
C GLN A 85 -17.75 -14.81 -21.26
N ILE A 86 -18.06 -13.53 -21.03
CA ILE A 86 -17.66 -12.83 -19.79
C ILE A 86 -18.20 -13.56 -18.56
N VAL A 87 -19.48 -13.96 -18.56
CA VAL A 87 -20.08 -14.69 -17.42
C VAL A 87 -19.38 -16.03 -17.17
N LYS A 88 -19.10 -16.80 -18.24
CA LYS A 88 -18.37 -18.06 -18.12
C LYS A 88 -16.98 -17.87 -17.52
N ILE A 89 -16.22 -16.92 -18.05
CA ILE A 89 -14.86 -16.61 -17.57
C ILE A 89 -14.91 -16.11 -16.12
N PHE A 90 -15.85 -15.23 -15.80
CA PHE A 90 -16.06 -14.73 -14.45
C PHE A 90 -16.32 -15.87 -13.47
N ASN A 91 -17.17 -16.84 -13.81
CA ASN A 91 -17.45 -17.97 -12.93
C ASN A 91 -16.21 -18.85 -12.67
N ILE A 92 -15.38 -19.10 -13.70
CA ILE A 92 -14.11 -19.82 -13.57
C ILE A 92 -13.16 -19.05 -12.61
N VAL A 93 -13.02 -17.75 -12.82
CA VAL A 93 -12.16 -16.87 -12.01
C VAL A 93 -12.67 -16.81 -10.56
N LYS A 94 -13.98 -16.61 -10.37
CA LYS A 94 -14.63 -16.55 -9.07
C LYS A 94 -14.43 -17.84 -8.28
N GLN A 95 -14.68 -18.99 -8.89
CA GLN A 95 -14.53 -20.28 -8.24
C GLN A 95 -13.10 -20.48 -7.74
N ARG A 96 -12.12 -20.31 -8.62
CA ARG A 96 -10.71 -20.53 -8.27
C ARG A 96 -10.18 -19.53 -7.23
N LEU A 97 -10.67 -18.29 -7.23
CA LEU A 97 -10.33 -17.32 -6.18
C LEU A 97 -10.91 -17.76 -4.83
N ILE A 98 -12.20 -18.13 -4.77
CA ILE A 98 -12.84 -18.60 -3.54
C ILE A 98 -12.15 -19.85 -2.99
N GLU A 99 -11.78 -20.81 -3.84
CA GLU A 99 -11.03 -22.02 -3.46
C GLU A 99 -9.64 -21.70 -2.88
N SER A 100 -9.03 -20.58 -3.30
CA SER A 100 -7.69 -20.19 -2.85
C SER A 100 -7.66 -19.44 -1.51
N ASP A 101 -8.75 -18.76 -1.15
CA ASP A 101 -8.89 -18.04 0.10
C ASP A 101 -10.38 -17.84 0.43
N ASN A 102 -10.83 -18.55 1.46
CA ASN A 102 -12.22 -18.51 1.95
C ASN A 102 -12.64 -17.14 2.51
N GLN A 103 -11.70 -16.19 2.70
CA GLN A 103 -11.99 -14.85 3.19
C GLN A 103 -12.34 -13.85 2.07
N ILE A 104 -12.33 -14.28 0.81
CA ILE A 104 -12.66 -13.43 -0.33
C ILE A 104 -14.17 -13.25 -0.45
N GLN A 105 -14.60 -11.99 -0.45
CA GLN A 105 -16.00 -11.64 -0.67
C GLN A 105 -16.16 -10.84 -1.97
N PHE A 106 -16.86 -11.41 -2.96
CA PHE A 106 -17.32 -10.68 -4.13
C PHE A 106 -18.48 -9.76 -3.75
N LEU A 107 -18.41 -8.50 -4.15
CA LEU A 107 -19.46 -7.52 -3.87
C LEU A 107 -20.68 -7.81 -4.75
N ASN A 108 -21.85 -7.88 -4.11
CA ASN A 108 -23.14 -8.06 -4.80
C ASN A 108 -23.71 -6.70 -5.26
N LYS A 109 -24.72 -6.74 -6.15
CA LYS A 109 -25.36 -5.59 -6.80
C LYS A 109 -25.37 -4.26 -6.03
N LYS A 110 -25.87 -4.23 -4.78
CA LYS A 110 -25.96 -2.99 -3.98
C LYS A 110 -24.56 -2.49 -3.58
N LEU A 111 -23.75 -3.35 -2.98
CA LEU A 111 -22.39 -3.00 -2.53
C LEU A 111 -21.47 -2.70 -3.72
N LEU A 112 -21.67 -3.40 -4.83
CA LEU A 112 -20.92 -3.26 -6.06
C LEU A 112 -21.18 -1.90 -6.72
N LYS A 113 -22.45 -1.47 -6.86
CA LYS A 113 -22.81 -0.11 -7.33
C LYS A 113 -22.11 0.93 -6.46
N THR A 114 -22.24 0.80 -5.15
CA THR A 114 -21.63 1.71 -4.19
C THR A 114 -20.12 1.70 -4.35
N LYS A 115 -19.38 0.61 -4.16
CA LYS A 115 -17.91 0.68 -4.20
C LYS A 115 -17.31 0.95 -5.58
N PHE A 116 -17.98 0.60 -6.67
CA PHE A 116 -17.49 0.91 -8.01
C PHE A 116 -17.60 2.40 -8.33
N ILE A 117 -18.71 3.03 -7.98
CA ILE A 117 -18.99 4.42 -8.38
C ILE A 117 -18.74 5.40 -7.23
N SER A 118 -19.06 4.95 -6.02
CA SER A 118 -18.72 5.54 -4.73
C SER A 118 -17.44 4.92 -4.16
N PRO A 119 -16.31 5.49 -4.57
CA PRO A 119 -15.44 6.07 -3.58
C PRO A 119 -16.04 7.42 -3.12
N ASN A 120 -16.72 8.17 -4.00
CA ASN A 120 -17.15 9.54 -3.71
C ASN A 120 -18.54 9.97 -4.19
N LEU A 121 -19.22 9.19 -5.02
CA LEU A 121 -20.48 9.57 -5.65
C LEU A 121 -21.64 8.86 -4.94
N VAL A 122 -22.00 9.38 -3.76
CA VAL A 122 -23.24 8.96 -3.08
C VAL A 122 -24.42 9.47 -3.92
N ASP A 123 -25.42 8.63 -4.15
CA ASP A 123 -26.65 8.94 -4.90
C ASP A 123 -26.47 9.39 -6.38
N ILE A 124 -25.96 8.52 -7.25
CA ILE A 124 -26.00 8.72 -8.73
C ILE A 124 -27.45 8.77 -9.27
N ASP A 125 -28.42 8.43 -8.43
CA ASP A 125 -29.84 8.55 -8.78
C ASP A 125 -30.26 10.05 -8.86
N SER A 126 -29.39 10.98 -8.41
CA SER A 126 -29.48 12.43 -8.64
C SER A 126 -28.62 12.89 -9.84
N GLU A 127 -28.96 14.01 -10.47
CA GLU A 127 -28.19 14.54 -11.61
C GLU A 127 -26.78 14.97 -11.15
N VAL A 128 -25.77 14.14 -11.43
CA VAL A 128 -24.37 14.46 -11.14
C VAL A 128 -23.81 15.40 -12.21
N SER A 129 -23.24 16.52 -11.79
CA SER A 129 -22.49 17.45 -12.64
C SER A 129 -20.99 17.32 -12.37
N ILE A 130 -20.21 17.20 -13.44
CA ILE A 130 -18.75 17.01 -13.39
C ILE A 130 -18.08 18.10 -14.21
N ILE A 131 -17.19 18.86 -13.58
CA ILE A 131 -16.60 20.06 -14.15
C ILE A 131 -15.10 20.08 -13.84
N ASN A 132 -14.26 20.40 -14.84
CA ASN A 132 -12.87 20.73 -14.58
C ASN A 132 -12.78 22.05 -13.79
N LYS A 133 -12.14 22.01 -12.62
CA LYS A 133 -11.90 23.19 -11.79
C LYS A 133 -10.41 23.33 -11.54
N ALA A 134 -9.76 24.14 -12.37
CA ALA A 134 -8.31 24.28 -12.41
C ALA A 134 -7.64 22.90 -12.54
N GLU A 135 -6.82 22.51 -11.56
CA GLU A 135 -6.08 21.23 -11.54
C GLU A 135 -6.85 20.08 -10.86
N SER A 136 -8.14 20.26 -10.59
CA SER A 136 -9.01 19.28 -9.93
C SER A 136 -10.24 18.98 -10.79
N ILE A 137 -10.88 17.84 -10.54
CA ILE A 137 -12.23 17.56 -11.03
C ILE A 137 -13.23 17.84 -9.91
N LEU A 138 -14.12 18.80 -10.15
CA LEU A 138 -15.27 19.08 -9.28
C LEU A 138 -16.40 18.13 -9.66
N ILE A 139 -16.93 17.44 -8.66
CA ILE A 139 -18.14 16.64 -8.78
C ILE A 139 -19.18 17.18 -7.81
N THR A 140 -20.35 17.49 -8.33
CA THR A 140 -21.49 18.00 -7.57
C THR A 140 -22.72 17.15 -7.83
N ASN A 141 -23.45 16.80 -6.79
CA ASN A 141 -24.82 16.34 -6.86
C ASN A 141 -25.71 17.28 -6.02
N ASP A 142 -26.99 16.95 -5.86
CA ASP A 142 -27.94 17.79 -5.12
C ASP A 142 -27.60 17.97 -3.63
N LYS A 143 -26.74 17.12 -3.06
CA LYS A 143 -26.48 17.05 -1.61
C LYS A 143 -25.01 17.30 -1.22
N ASP A 144 -24.08 17.19 -2.15
CA ASP A 144 -22.66 17.02 -1.87
C ASP A 144 -21.77 17.61 -2.97
N VAL A 145 -20.60 18.10 -2.57
CA VAL A 145 -19.61 18.72 -3.45
C VAL A 145 -18.22 18.20 -3.10
N LYS A 146 -17.61 17.49 -4.05
CA LYS A 146 -16.28 16.90 -3.91
C LYS A 146 -15.32 17.36 -4.98
N LEU A 147 -14.07 17.51 -4.59
CA LEU A 147 -12.94 17.75 -5.47
C LEU A 147 -12.07 16.51 -5.51
N LEU A 148 -11.74 16.06 -6.71
CA LEU A 148 -10.76 15.01 -6.94
C LEU A 148 -9.47 15.62 -7.47
N ASP A 149 -8.37 15.38 -6.75
CA ASP A 149 -7.03 15.70 -7.22
C ASP A 149 -6.28 14.42 -7.53
N PHE A 150 -5.63 14.40 -8.70
CA PHE A 150 -4.95 13.23 -9.21
C PHE A 150 -3.45 13.42 -9.10
N PHE A 151 -2.79 12.46 -8.49
CA PHE A 151 -1.35 12.46 -8.30
C PHE A 151 -0.77 11.15 -8.82
N LYS A 152 0.23 11.28 -9.66
CA LYS A 152 1.10 10.20 -10.02
C LYS A 152 2.14 10.00 -8.89
N ILE A 153 2.57 8.76 -8.71
CA ILE A 153 3.59 8.41 -7.71
C ILE A 153 4.87 7.96 -8.41
N ASN A 154 5.98 8.65 -8.16
CA ASN A 154 7.31 8.25 -8.59
C ASN A 154 7.99 7.37 -7.51
N LEU A 155 8.22 6.09 -7.81
CA LEU A 155 8.86 5.14 -6.90
C LEU A 155 10.31 4.79 -7.27
N GLU A 156 10.92 5.52 -8.21
CA GLU A 156 12.30 5.28 -8.66
C GLU A 156 13.29 5.41 -7.49
N LEU A 157 13.13 6.46 -6.67
CA LEU A 157 14.01 6.75 -5.54
C LEU A 157 13.61 6.04 -4.23
N VAL A 158 12.51 5.28 -4.23
CA VAL A 158 12.01 4.58 -3.04
C VAL A 158 12.79 3.28 -2.86
N LYS A 159 13.74 3.28 -1.91
CA LYS A 159 14.56 2.11 -1.56
C LYS A 159 13.74 0.96 -0.93
N ASN A 160 12.82 1.29 -0.01
CA ASN A 160 11.93 0.31 0.64
C ASN A 160 10.47 0.52 0.22
N ARG A 161 10.06 -0.16 -0.85
CA ARG A 161 8.72 -0.05 -1.44
C ARG A 161 7.60 -0.66 -0.58
N ASN A 162 7.94 -1.53 0.38
CA ASN A 162 6.96 -2.05 1.34
C ASN A 162 6.59 -1.03 2.40
N ALA A 163 7.61 -0.47 3.03
CA ALA A 163 7.44 0.59 4.01
C ALA A 163 6.76 1.81 3.36
N PHE A 164 7.00 2.05 2.06
CA PHE A 164 6.33 3.12 1.33
C PHE A 164 4.81 3.09 1.44
N ILE A 165 4.13 1.97 1.20
CA ILE A 165 2.65 1.95 1.25
C ILE A 165 2.17 2.35 2.65
N TYR A 166 2.75 1.72 3.67
CA TYR A 166 2.36 1.98 5.05
C TYR A 166 2.66 3.43 5.46
N ASN A 167 3.86 3.92 5.13
CA ASN A 167 4.29 5.28 5.43
C ASN A 167 3.43 6.30 4.69
N PHE A 168 3.14 6.06 3.41
CA PHE A 168 2.32 6.93 2.58
C PHE A 168 0.89 7.02 3.11
N LEU A 169 0.22 5.88 3.35
CA LEU A 169 -1.14 5.87 3.87
C LEU A 169 -1.22 6.49 5.28
N THR A 170 -0.23 6.21 6.14
CA THR A 170 -0.13 6.80 7.48
C THR A 170 0.09 8.32 7.40
N LEU A 171 0.95 8.78 6.50
CA LEU A 171 1.22 10.20 6.31
C LEU A 171 -0.01 10.96 5.79
N VAL A 172 -0.69 10.42 4.78
CA VAL A 172 -1.93 10.99 4.24
C VAL A 172 -3.01 11.08 5.33
N ASN A 173 -3.15 10.02 6.13
CA ASN A 173 -4.06 10.01 7.28
C ASN A 173 -3.66 11.02 8.36
N ASN A 174 -2.37 11.16 8.67
CA ASN A 174 -1.86 12.15 9.64
C ASN A 174 -2.10 13.59 9.17
N PHE A 175 -2.12 13.83 7.85
CA PHE A 175 -2.53 15.10 7.27
C PHE A 175 -4.05 15.29 7.24
N LYS A 176 -4.81 14.34 7.78
CA LYS A 176 -6.28 14.31 7.77
C LYS A 176 -6.83 14.42 6.35
N ARG A 177 -6.18 13.73 5.41
CA ARG A 177 -6.57 13.71 4.00
C ARG A 177 -7.18 12.37 3.63
N SER A 178 -8.19 12.45 2.79
CA SER A 178 -8.95 11.30 2.32
C SER A 178 -8.56 10.96 0.88
N GLY A 179 -8.53 9.69 0.52
CA GLY A 179 -8.17 9.30 -0.84
C GLY A 179 -7.97 7.82 -1.07
N TYR A 180 -7.52 7.52 -2.28
CA TYR A 180 -7.30 6.17 -2.77
C TYR A 180 -5.92 6.04 -3.38
N LEU A 181 -5.17 5.06 -2.89
CA LEU A 181 -3.95 4.61 -3.54
C LEU A 181 -4.29 3.43 -4.44
N ILE A 182 -4.06 3.57 -5.74
CA ILE A 182 -4.47 2.60 -6.76
C ILE A 182 -3.24 2.01 -7.44
N PHE A 183 -3.21 0.68 -7.52
CA PHE A 183 -2.22 -0.10 -8.26
C PHE A 183 -2.94 -0.81 -9.40
N ASN A 184 -2.71 -0.39 -10.64
CA ASN A 184 -3.28 -1.02 -11.83
C ASN A 184 -2.25 -1.95 -12.47
N PHE A 185 -2.58 -3.22 -12.69
CA PHE A 185 -1.71 -4.23 -13.27
C PHE A 185 -2.26 -4.69 -14.61
N LYS A 186 -1.45 -4.58 -15.66
CA LYS A 186 -1.81 -4.99 -17.02
C LYS A 186 -0.66 -5.71 -17.69
N ILE A 187 -0.96 -6.71 -18.50
CA ILE A 187 0.03 -7.38 -19.35
C ILE A 187 0.48 -6.44 -20.48
N GLY A 188 1.79 -6.27 -20.61
CA GLY A 188 2.46 -5.60 -21.71
C GLY A 188 2.60 -6.53 -22.92
N LEU A 189 3.14 -5.97 -24.01
CA LEU A 189 3.34 -6.71 -25.27
C LEU A 189 4.33 -7.87 -25.12
N ASP A 190 5.29 -7.73 -24.21
CA ASP A 190 6.36 -8.71 -23.97
C ASP A 190 5.94 -9.80 -22.97
N ASN A 191 4.63 -9.93 -22.70
CA ASN A 191 4.06 -10.81 -21.68
C ASN A 191 4.54 -10.50 -20.24
N ASP A 192 5.09 -9.30 -20.04
CA ASP A 192 5.47 -8.75 -18.75
C ASP A 192 4.27 -8.07 -18.08
N ILE A 193 4.19 -8.08 -16.75
CA ILE A 193 3.14 -7.35 -16.04
C ILE A 193 3.67 -5.98 -15.66
N LYS A 194 3.03 -4.96 -16.22
CA LYS A 194 3.30 -3.56 -15.97
C LYS A 194 2.30 -3.00 -14.97
N THR A 195 2.81 -2.23 -14.02
CA THR A 195 2.04 -1.62 -12.93
C THR A 195 2.04 -0.11 -13.05
N SER A 196 0.86 0.51 -13.07
CA SER A 196 0.69 1.96 -12.92
C SER A 196 0.21 2.24 -11.50
N ILE A 197 0.81 3.23 -10.84
CA ILE A 197 0.46 3.60 -9.46
C ILE A 197 0.12 5.08 -9.41
N TYR A 198 -1.00 5.39 -8.77
CA TYR A 198 -1.45 6.76 -8.58
C TYR A 198 -2.28 6.90 -7.32
N PHE A 199 -2.31 8.13 -6.80
CA PHE A 199 -3.10 8.53 -5.67
C PHE A 199 -4.18 9.52 -6.11
N VAL A 200 -5.39 9.34 -5.61
CA VAL A 200 -6.49 10.29 -5.80
C VAL A 200 -6.85 10.84 -4.44
N GLU A 201 -6.59 12.12 -4.22
CA GLU A 201 -7.08 12.84 -3.04
C GLU A 201 -8.53 13.24 -3.27
N VAL A 202 -9.33 13.10 -2.23
CA VAL A 202 -10.71 13.56 -2.20
C VAL A 202 -10.79 14.67 -1.16
N ARG A 203 -11.28 15.83 -1.59
CA ARG A 203 -11.47 16.98 -0.73
C ARG A 203 -12.91 17.44 -0.76
N GLU A 204 -13.43 17.82 0.41
CA GLU A 204 -14.66 18.59 0.48
C GLU A 204 -14.37 20.05 0.10
N LYS A 205 -15.38 20.74 -0.45
CA LYS A 205 -15.24 22.12 -0.96
C LYS A 205 -14.64 23.11 0.06
N ASN A 206 -14.87 22.87 1.35
CA ASN A 206 -14.49 23.76 2.45
C ASN A 206 -13.08 23.48 3.00
N GLU A 207 -12.43 22.39 2.58
CA GLU A 207 -11.08 22.11 3.03
C GLU A 207 -10.09 23.09 2.39
N ARG A 208 -9.43 23.91 3.22
CA ARG A 208 -8.33 24.77 2.77
C ARG A 208 -7.35 23.94 1.95
N ASN A 209 -6.88 24.54 0.85
CA ASN A 209 -5.89 23.96 -0.05
C ASN A 209 -4.55 23.78 0.69
N SER A 210 -4.44 22.76 1.56
CA SER A 210 -3.15 22.37 2.09
C SER A 210 -2.45 21.66 0.97
N LYS A 211 -1.26 22.13 0.62
CA LYS A 211 -0.44 21.56 -0.44
C LYS A 211 0.04 20.16 0.00
N ILE A 212 -0.82 19.15 -0.01
CA ILE A 212 -0.52 17.77 0.39
C ILE A 212 0.71 17.28 -0.38
N LEU A 213 0.76 17.62 -1.67
CA LEU A 213 1.91 17.48 -2.56
C LEU A 213 3.21 17.92 -1.91
N LYS A 214 3.28 19.18 -1.44
CA LYS A 214 4.48 19.75 -0.80
C LYS A 214 4.79 19.05 0.52
N LYS A 215 3.77 18.74 1.33
CA LYS A 215 3.97 18.08 2.63
C LYS A 215 4.53 16.67 2.46
N ILE A 216 3.99 15.91 1.50
CA ILE A 216 4.42 14.55 1.20
C ILE A 216 5.83 14.56 0.62
N ASN A 217 6.10 15.37 -0.43
CA ASN A 217 7.43 15.44 -1.03
C ASN A 217 8.49 15.91 0.00
N LYS A 218 8.15 16.85 0.89
CA LYS A 218 9.03 17.26 1.99
C LYS A 218 9.32 16.12 2.98
N PHE A 219 8.33 15.32 3.35
CA PHE A 219 8.52 14.19 4.26
C PHE A 219 9.46 13.14 3.68
N PHE A 220 9.29 12.82 2.39
CA PHE A 220 10.13 11.84 1.70
C PHE A 220 11.48 12.40 1.26
N ASN A 221 11.64 13.73 1.27
CA ASN A 221 12.83 14.46 0.80
C ASN A 221 13.16 14.23 -0.69
N PHE A 222 12.14 14.02 -1.51
CA PHE A 222 12.20 13.96 -2.98
C PHE A 222 10.79 14.11 -3.57
N ASP A 223 10.71 14.29 -4.89
CA ASP A 223 9.44 14.41 -5.62
C ASP A 223 8.73 13.07 -5.81
N LEU A 224 8.16 12.57 -4.71
CA LEU A 224 7.37 11.35 -4.69
C LEU A 224 6.04 11.53 -5.44
N LEU A 225 5.32 12.62 -5.16
CA LEU A 225 4.06 12.93 -5.81
C LEU A 225 4.27 13.97 -6.90
N GLU A 226 3.62 13.72 -8.03
CA GLU A 226 3.51 14.66 -9.14
C GLU A 226 2.03 14.83 -9.50
N ARG A 227 1.54 16.07 -9.51
CA ARG A 227 0.15 16.35 -9.84
C ARG A 227 -0.13 16.06 -11.32
N LYS A 228 -1.29 15.48 -11.63
CA LYS A 228 -1.74 15.21 -13.00
C LYS A 228 -3.08 15.87 -13.27
N ASN A 229 -3.14 16.65 -14.35
CA ASN A 229 -4.37 17.25 -14.83
C ASN A 229 -5.17 16.21 -15.61
N VAL A 230 -6.31 15.80 -15.06
CA VAL A 230 -7.23 14.85 -15.70
C VAL A 230 -8.42 15.64 -16.26
N GLU A 231 -8.69 15.47 -17.55
CA GLU A 231 -9.88 16.05 -18.18
C GLU A 231 -11.15 15.31 -17.73
N THR A 232 -12.31 16.00 -17.67
CA THR A 232 -13.59 15.35 -17.33
C THR A 232 -13.89 14.14 -18.22
N LYS A 233 -13.53 14.21 -19.50
CA LYS A 233 -13.71 13.10 -20.46
C LYS A 233 -12.93 11.86 -20.07
N ASP A 234 -11.85 11.98 -19.29
CA ASP A 234 -10.98 10.88 -18.87
C ASP A 234 -11.34 10.34 -17.48
N LEU A 235 -12.36 10.89 -16.82
CA LEU A 235 -12.77 10.43 -15.49
C LEU A 235 -13.18 8.95 -15.46
N PHE A 236 -13.67 8.40 -16.59
CA PHE A 236 -13.97 6.97 -16.69
C PHE A 236 -12.73 6.10 -16.48
N LYS A 237 -11.53 6.58 -16.83
CA LYS A 237 -10.28 5.85 -16.57
C LYS A 237 -10.10 5.67 -15.07
N PHE A 238 -10.35 6.71 -14.28
CA PHE A 238 -10.35 6.60 -12.83
C PHE A 238 -11.44 5.65 -12.32
N LEU A 239 -12.68 5.76 -12.80
CA LEU A 239 -13.77 4.86 -12.40
C LEU A 239 -13.46 3.40 -12.73
N TRP A 240 -12.75 3.13 -13.81
CA TRP A 240 -12.33 1.78 -14.17
C TRP A 240 -11.01 1.38 -13.50
N ARG A 241 -10.39 2.28 -12.73
CA ARG A 241 -9.08 2.10 -12.10
C ARG A 241 -7.97 1.82 -13.11
N LEU A 242 -8.12 2.37 -14.32
CA LEU A 242 -7.08 2.43 -15.34
C LEU A 242 -6.03 3.48 -14.94
N GLY A 243 -4.80 3.28 -15.41
CA GLY A 243 -3.73 4.25 -15.22
C GLY A 243 -4.09 5.64 -15.76
N ILE A 244 -3.78 6.66 -14.98
CA ILE A 244 -3.90 8.07 -15.35
C ILE A 244 -2.63 8.64 -16.02
N SER A 245 -1.59 7.80 -16.15
CA SER A 245 -0.32 8.16 -16.78
C SER A 245 0.24 6.97 -17.56
N ASN A 246 1.21 7.23 -18.44
CA ASN A 246 1.89 6.19 -19.20
C ASN A 246 3.01 5.51 -18.43
N GLU A 247 3.31 5.96 -17.22
CA GLU A 247 4.38 5.37 -16.42
C GLU A 247 4.01 4.02 -15.86
N LYS A 248 4.98 3.12 -16.02
CA LYS A 248 4.81 1.70 -15.79
C LYS A 248 6.04 1.19 -15.09
N PHE A 249 5.80 0.45 -14.02
CA PHE A 249 6.82 -0.22 -13.23
C PHE A 249 6.66 -1.73 -13.42
N PRO A 250 7.75 -2.51 -13.48
CA PRO A 250 7.66 -3.97 -13.46
C PRO A 250 6.99 -4.47 -12.17
N LEU A 251 6.18 -5.52 -12.26
CA LEU A 251 5.59 -6.19 -11.09
C LEU A 251 6.64 -6.60 -10.03
N GLU A 252 7.84 -6.95 -10.47
CA GLU A 252 8.99 -7.30 -9.63
C GLU A 252 9.27 -6.26 -8.54
N ASN A 253 9.07 -4.97 -8.86
CA ASN A 253 9.26 -3.87 -7.92
C ASN A 253 8.28 -3.91 -6.73
N PHE A 254 7.19 -4.67 -6.85
CA PHE A 254 6.12 -4.79 -5.88
C PHE A 254 5.97 -6.21 -5.34
N LYS A 255 6.78 -7.18 -5.78
CA LYS A 255 6.64 -8.57 -5.33
C LYS A 255 6.57 -8.70 -3.82
N ILE A 256 7.38 -7.93 -3.08
CA ILE A 256 7.42 -8.02 -1.61
C ILE A 256 6.13 -7.48 -0.96
N LEU A 257 5.38 -6.59 -1.62
CA LEU A 257 4.04 -6.17 -1.16
C LEU A 257 3.02 -7.31 -1.24
N PHE A 258 3.27 -8.25 -2.13
CA PHE A 258 2.44 -9.40 -2.40
C PHE A 258 3.14 -10.72 -2.01
N ASN A 259 4.17 -10.69 -1.14
CA ASN A 259 4.82 -11.91 -0.61
C ASN A 259 4.69 -11.99 0.92
N ASN A 260 4.14 -13.11 1.42
CA ASN A 260 3.53 -13.19 2.76
C ASN A 260 4.56 -13.37 3.89
N LYS A 261 5.77 -13.85 3.57
CA LYS A 261 6.77 -14.15 4.60
C LYS A 261 7.29 -12.90 5.31
N ASP A 262 7.29 -11.74 4.67
CA ASP A 262 7.87 -10.51 5.24
C ASP A 262 6.89 -9.65 6.06
N GLN A 263 5.57 -9.73 5.83
CA GLN A 263 4.62 -8.78 6.43
C GLN A 263 4.30 -9.07 7.89
N ASN A 264 4.12 -10.34 8.27
CA ASN A 264 3.92 -10.72 9.68
C ASN A 264 5.21 -10.45 10.48
N ILE A 265 6.36 -10.86 9.97
CA ILE A 265 7.67 -10.62 10.60
C ILE A 265 7.94 -9.12 10.77
N THR A 266 7.57 -8.27 9.82
CA THR A 266 7.77 -6.80 9.95
C THR A 266 6.84 -6.19 11.00
N LYS A 267 5.60 -6.67 11.10
CA LYS A 267 4.66 -6.21 12.12
C LYS A 267 5.09 -6.67 13.52
N ASP A 268 5.53 -7.91 13.66
CA ASP A 268 6.01 -8.47 14.92
C ASP A 268 7.31 -7.78 15.36
N PHE A 269 8.22 -7.49 14.42
CA PHE A 269 9.42 -6.72 14.68
C PHE A 269 9.13 -5.29 15.16
N LEU A 270 8.19 -4.58 14.53
CA LEU A 270 7.80 -3.24 14.97
C LEU A 270 7.10 -3.26 16.34
N ASN A 271 6.21 -4.24 16.56
CA ASN A 271 5.57 -4.44 17.86
C ASN A 271 6.60 -4.73 18.95
N TYR A 272 7.63 -5.50 18.63
CA TYR A 272 8.72 -5.80 19.55
C TYR A 272 9.53 -4.55 19.91
N ILE A 273 9.91 -3.73 18.92
CA ILE A 273 10.63 -2.47 19.18
C ILE A 273 9.80 -1.56 20.08
N ASN A 274 8.49 -1.45 19.83
CA ASN A 274 7.60 -0.62 20.65
C ASN A 274 7.50 -1.17 22.08
N LYS A 275 7.36 -2.48 22.26
CA LYS A 275 7.35 -3.10 23.60
C LYS A 275 8.65 -2.88 24.35
N PHE A 276 9.79 -2.95 23.67
CA PHE A 276 11.09 -2.66 24.27
C PHE A 276 11.18 -1.20 24.74
N GLU A 277 10.72 -0.26 23.92
CA GLU A 277 10.66 1.16 24.25
C GLU A 277 9.70 1.44 25.43
N GLU A 278 8.53 0.80 25.44
CA GLU A 278 7.58 0.83 26.56
C GLU A 278 8.19 0.29 27.85
N ASN A 279 8.95 -0.81 27.78
CA ASN A 279 9.65 -1.39 28.93
C ASN A 279 10.72 -0.44 29.48
N LEU A 280 11.49 0.24 28.64
CA LEU A 280 12.47 1.24 29.09
C LEU A 280 11.79 2.42 29.79
N LEU A 281 10.68 2.90 29.24
CA LEU A 281 9.88 3.98 29.83
C LEU A 281 9.25 3.58 31.16
N HIS A 282 8.60 2.41 31.22
CA HIS A 282 7.95 1.90 32.43
C HIS A 282 8.93 1.76 33.60
N ASN A 283 10.19 1.42 33.29
CA ASN A 283 11.24 1.25 34.28
C ASN A 283 12.07 2.51 34.55
N GLU A 284 11.65 3.67 34.03
CA GLU A 284 12.34 4.95 34.19
C GLU A 284 13.83 4.85 33.81
N THR A 285 14.12 4.16 32.70
CA THR A 285 15.49 4.02 32.18
C THR A 285 15.73 5.15 31.19
N ASN A 286 16.81 5.92 31.37
CA ASN A 286 17.13 6.99 30.45
C ASN A 286 17.62 6.41 29.13
N TYR A 287 17.01 6.82 28.02
CA TYR A 287 17.49 6.44 26.70
C TYR A 287 17.30 7.56 25.67
N LEU A 288 18.14 7.51 24.65
CA LEU A 288 18.05 8.29 23.43
C LEU A 288 17.94 7.34 22.25
N ARG A 289 16.89 7.49 21.45
CA ARG A 289 16.74 6.73 20.21
C ARG A 289 17.56 7.39 19.10
N LEU A 290 18.63 6.71 18.67
CA LEU A 290 19.53 7.20 17.62
C LEU A 290 18.99 6.89 16.21
N SER A 291 18.24 5.79 16.07
CA SER A 291 17.53 5.45 14.83
C SER A 291 16.32 4.55 15.12
N SER A 292 15.58 4.12 14.09
CA SER A 292 14.42 3.24 14.26
C SER A 292 14.72 1.96 15.04
N ASN A 293 15.98 1.53 15.06
CA ASN A 293 16.38 0.23 15.59
C ASN A 293 17.71 0.28 16.37
N LEU A 294 18.11 1.48 16.80
CA LEU A 294 19.33 1.72 17.59
C LEU A 294 19.00 2.66 18.75
N PHE A 295 19.31 2.22 19.96
CA PHE A 295 19.03 2.93 21.20
C PHE A 295 20.32 3.15 21.97
N PHE A 296 20.48 4.33 22.54
CA PHE A 296 21.56 4.67 23.45
C PHE A 296 20.97 4.79 24.86
N ILE A 297 21.40 3.95 25.78
CA ILE A 297 20.73 3.74 27.07
C ILE A 297 21.72 4.03 28.22
N GLU A 298 21.28 4.81 29.20
CA GLU A 298 22.02 5.20 30.42
C GLU A 298 23.46 5.68 30.14
N GLN A 299 23.67 6.29 28.98
CA GLN A 299 24.95 6.84 28.53
C GLN A 299 26.11 5.83 28.36
N GLN A 300 25.86 4.54 28.57
CA GLN A 300 26.87 3.47 28.57
C GLN A 300 26.58 2.36 27.56
N PHE A 301 25.30 2.18 27.20
CA PHE A 301 24.86 1.04 26.40
C PHE A 301 24.36 1.47 25.03
N LEU A 302 24.68 0.67 24.01
CA LEU A 302 24.14 0.80 22.67
C LEU A 302 23.37 -0.47 22.31
N PHE A 303 22.06 -0.35 22.10
CA PHE A 303 21.18 -1.48 21.83
C PHE A 303 20.75 -1.47 20.36
N LEU A 304 21.24 -2.43 19.59
CA LEU A 304 20.95 -2.61 18.16
C LEU A 304 19.98 -3.77 17.96
N ILE A 305 18.80 -3.47 17.43
CA ILE A 305 17.75 -4.47 17.15
C ILE A 305 17.66 -4.63 15.63
N LEU A 306 17.81 -5.84 15.11
CA LEU A 306 17.80 -6.12 13.68
C LEU A 306 16.74 -7.16 13.34
N ARG A 307 16.08 -6.96 12.20
CA ARG A 307 15.11 -7.92 11.69
C ARG A 307 15.78 -9.17 11.13
N LYS A 308 16.92 -8.99 10.47
CA LYS A 308 17.73 -10.00 9.78
C LYS A 308 19.21 -9.63 9.93
N LEU A 309 20.11 -10.58 9.71
CA LEU A 309 21.55 -10.33 9.76
C LEU A 309 21.94 -9.31 8.66
N ASP A 310 22.64 -8.24 9.08
CA ASP A 310 23.22 -7.23 8.20
C ASP A 310 24.64 -6.94 8.69
N SER A 311 25.59 -7.75 8.22
CA SER A 311 26.98 -7.71 8.66
C SER A 311 27.66 -6.37 8.40
N ASP A 312 27.37 -5.73 7.26
CA ASP A 312 27.93 -4.42 6.90
C ASP A 312 27.44 -3.33 7.86
N TYR A 313 26.16 -3.38 8.22
CA TYR A 313 25.61 -2.41 9.16
C TYR A 313 26.12 -2.63 10.57
N ILE A 314 26.17 -3.88 11.04
CA ILE A 314 26.78 -4.23 12.33
C ILE A 314 28.22 -3.72 12.37
N HIS A 315 29.02 -4.01 11.35
CA HIS A 315 30.42 -3.60 11.28
C HIS A 315 30.58 -2.08 11.40
N LYS A 316 29.78 -1.29 10.66
CA LYS A 316 29.79 0.18 10.76
C LYS A 316 29.43 0.71 12.15
N ILE A 317 28.49 0.05 12.84
CA ILE A 317 28.13 0.39 14.22
C ILE A 317 29.32 0.08 15.14
N LEU A 318 29.92 -1.10 15.01
CA LEU A 318 31.09 -1.47 15.80
C LEU A 318 32.27 -0.51 15.56
N GLU A 319 32.66 -0.24 14.32
CA GLU A 319 33.74 0.70 14.00
C GLU A 319 33.56 2.08 14.64
N LYS A 320 32.32 2.56 14.71
CA LYS A 320 32.01 3.91 15.20
C LYS A 320 31.90 4.00 16.72
N TYR A 321 31.37 2.96 17.35
CA TYR A 321 30.91 3.01 18.75
C TYR A 321 31.71 2.08 19.69
N PHE A 322 32.36 1.05 19.17
CA PHE A 322 33.27 0.21 19.94
C PHE A 322 34.65 0.87 20.10
N PRO A 323 35.34 0.74 21.25
CA PRO A 323 34.92 0.10 22.50
C PRO A 323 34.21 1.05 23.49
N LYS A 324 33.78 2.23 23.05
CA LYS A 324 33.28 3.32 23.92
C LYS A 324 32.03 2.94 24.70
N TYR A 325 31.24 2.00 24.18
CA TYR A 325 29.96 1.60 24.75
C TYR A 325 29.86 0.07 24.80
N ILE A 326 29.06 -0.44 25.74
CA ILE A 326 28.65 -1.84 25.73
C ILE A 326 27.56 -2.02 24.67
N ILE A 327 27.79 -2.88 23.70
CA ILE A 327 26.93 -3.05 22.53
C ILE A 327 26.12 -4.35 22.66
N TYR A 328 24.80 -4.19 22.72
CA TYR A 328 23.85 -5.29 22.63
C TYR A 328 23.33 -5.43 21.21
N ILE A 329 23.36 -6.63 20.66
CA ILE A 329 22.85 -6.94 19.32
C ILE A 329 21.77 -8.01 19.41
N THR A 330 20.64 -7.75 18.77
CA THR A 330 19.51 -8.67 18.71
C THR A 330 19.11 -8.89 17.28
N ILE A 331 18.95 -10.14 16.87
CA ILE A 331 18.43 -10.50 15.55
C ILE A 331 17.13 -11.26 15.73
N PHE A 332 16.08 -10.78 15.06
CA PHE A 332 14.71 -11.32 15.21
C PHE A 332 14.46 -12.61 14.43
N GLN A 333 15.26 -12.88 13.39
CA GLN A 333 15.18 -14.12 12.61
C GLN A 333 16.11 -15.20 13.19
N GLU A 334 15.51 -16.32 13.60
CA GLU A 334 16.23 -17.43 14.27
C GLU A 334 17.46 -17.91 13.51
N ASN A 335 17.30 -18.20 12.21
CA ASN A 335 18.40 -18.70 11.38
C ASN A 335 19.57 -17.70 11.29
N ASP A 336 19.26 -16.41 11.30
CA ASP A 336 20.24 -15.32 11.19
C ASP A 336 20.93 -15.04 12.54
N TYR A 337 20.19 -15.20 13.65
CA TYR A 337 20.73 -15.20 15.00
C TYR A 337 21.75 -16.32 15.19
N GLU A 338 21.39 -17.55 14.82
CA GLU A 338 22.28 -18.72 14.85
C GLU A 338 23.52 -18.49 13.97
N GLN A 339 23.35 -17.91 12.78
CA GLN A 339 24.49 -17.55 11.92
C GLN A 339 25.45 -16.56 12.59
N LEU A 340 24.93 -15.55 13.30
CA LEU A 340 25.76 -14.58 14.00
C LEU A 340 26.52 -15.23 15.17
N LEU A 341 25.86 -16.10 15.95
CA LEU A 341 26.50 -16.83 17.06
C LEU A 341 27.61 -17.77 16.58
N ASN A 342 27.45 -18.37 15.39
CA ASN A 342 28.44 -19.25 14.79
C ASN A 342 29.70 -18.51 14.29
N ILE A 343 29.69 -17.17 14.26
CA ILE A 343 30.90 -16.38 14.05
C ILE A 343 31.75 -16.47 15.32
N LYS A 344 32.70 -17.41 15.33
CA LYS A 344 33.54 -17.78 16.48
C LYS A 344 34.12 -16.60 17.29
N THR A 345 34.37 -15.47 16.64
CA THR A 345 35.00 -14.30 17.25
C THR A 345 34.02 -13.37 17.96
N ILE A 346 32.75 -13.28 17.56
CA ILE A 346 31.89 -12.18 18.02
C ILE A 346 31.45 -12.33 19.48
N ASN A 347 31.25 -13.57 19.94
CA ASN A 347 30.93 -13.89 21.34
C ASN A 347 32.14 -13.76 22.28
N GLN A 348 33.34 -13.57 21.72
CA GLN A 348 34.59 -13.44 22.48
C GLN A 348 35.02 -11.98 22.65
N ILE A 349 34.35 -11.03 21.99
CA ILE A 349 34.70 -9.61 22.10
C ILE A 349 34.07 -9.06 23.38
N GLU A 350 34.93 -8.64 24.32
CA GLU A 350 34.50 -7.95 25.54
C GLU A 350 33.62 -6.74 25.19
N ASN A 351 32.58 -6.48 25.99
CA ASN A 351 31.59 -5.41 25.78
C ASN A 351 30.67 -5.55 24.56
N ILE A 352 30.66 -6.69 23.86
CA ILE A 352 29.60 -7.05 22.90
C ILE A 352 28.79 -8.22 23.45
N LYS A 353 27.47 -8.09 23.44
CA LYS A 353 26.55 -9.17 23.83
C LYS A 353 25.50 -9.38 22.75
N ILE A 354 25.41 -10.61 22.26
CA ILE A 354 24.31 -11.02 21.39
C ILE A 354 23.23 -11.61 22.27
N LEU A 355 22.01 -11.11 22.12
CA LEU A 355 20.87 -11.51 22.94
C LEU A 355 19.78 -12.06 22.04
N HIS A 356 19.16 -13.15 22.48
CA HIS A 356 17.99 -13.69 21.83
C HIS A 356 16.79 -12.74 22.06
N PRO A 357 15.86 -12.56 21.09
CA PRO A 357 14.72 -11.65 21.26
C PRO A 357 13.90 -11.89 22.54
N ASN A 358 13.75 -13.15 22.96
CA ASN A 358 13.01 -13.50 24.18
C ASN A 358 13.73 -13.06 25.46
N GLU A 359 15.07 -13.10 25.50
CA GLU A 359 15.86 -12.71 26.67
C GLU A 359 15.71 -11.22 27.01
N ILE A 360 15.30 -10.42 26.04
CA ILE A 360 15.20 -8.96 26.14
C ILE A 360 13.87 -8.50 26.72
N LEU A 361 12.80 -9.25 26.44
CA LEU A 361 11.50 -8.97 27.05
C LEU A 361 11.51 -9.31 28.54
N ASP A 362 12.34 -10.29 28.92
CA ASP A 362 12.54 -10.74 30.31
C ASP A 362 13.73 -10.05 31.00
N LEU A 363 14.45 -9.17 30.28
CA LEU A 363 15.64 -8.49 30.80
C LEU A 363 15.23 -7.49 31.87
N ASN A 364 15.69 -7.73 33.10
CA ASN A 364 15.51 -6.79 34.19
C ASN A 364 16.24 -5.48 33.84
N SER A 365 15.49 -4.42 33.59
CA SER A 365 15.99 -3.08 33.25
C SER A 365 16.98 -2.51 34.29
N LYS A 366 17.02 -3.07 35.51
CA LYS A 366 18.08 -2.81 36.49
C LYS A 366 19.49 -3.12 35.99
N VAL A 367 19.64 -3.99 34.98
CA VAL A 367 20.93 -4.29 34.32
C VAL A 367 21.53 -3.04 33.66
N PHE A 368 20.71 -2.09 33.21
CA PHE A 368 21.18 -0.83 32.65
C PHE A 368 21.50 0.23 33.72
N LYS A 369 21.01 0.05 34.96
CA LYS A 369 21.25 0.94 36.11
C LYS A 369 22.43 0.48 36.98
N ALA A 370 22.87 -0.77 36.83
CA ALA A 370 23.85 -1.41 37.70
C ALA A 370 25.19 -1.66 36.99
N ILE A 371 25.87 -0.59 36.57
CA ILE A 371 27.33 -0.60 36.39
C ILE A 371 27.85 0.76 36.86
N GLU A 372 28.17 0.86 38.15
CA GLU A 372 29.20 1.81 38.59
C GLU A 372 30.54 1.21 38.17
N ILE A 373 31.24 1.88 37.25
CA ILE A 373 32.68 1.63 36.98
C ILE A 373 33.48 2.51 37.93
#